data_AF-A0A7Y0S1M9-F1
#
_entry.id   AF-A0A7Y0S1M9-F1
#
_cell.length_a   1.000
_cell.length_b   1.000
_cell.length_c   1.000
_cell.angle_alpha   90.00
_cell.angle_beta   90.00
_cell.angle_gamma   90.00
#
_symmetry.space_group_name_H-M   'P 1'
#
loop_
_entity.id
_entity.type
_entity.pdbx_description
1 polymer ?
#
loop_
_entity_poly.entity_id
_entity_poly.type
_entity_poly.pdbx_seq_one_letter_code
_entity_poly.pdbx_strand_id
1 'polypeptide(L)'
;TIRQLIMSISIAAPLITCFWFSIVGGSGLAFELDNPGLISSAFEGFNLPGALLAVTQQLPMPMLTSILFLILTTIFIVTTGDSMTYTI
;
A
#
# COMPACT_ATOMS: atom_id res chain seq x y z
N THR A 1 -17.11 -22.59 -13.47
CA THR A 1 -16.69 -22.59 -14.90
C THR A 1 -15.81 -21.39 -15.19
N ILE A 2 -15.06 -21.39 -16.30
CA ILE A 2 -14.13 -20.30 -16.68
C ILE A 2 -14.78 -18.91 -16.56
N ARG A 3 -16.05 -18.77 -16.95
CA ARG A 3 -16.83 -17.53 -16.82
C ARG A 3 -16.93 -17.03 -15.38
N GLN A 4 -17.14 -17.90 -14.41
CA GLN A 4 -17.20 -17.51 -12.99
C GLN A 4 -15.83 -17.05 -12.49
N LEU A 5 -14.75 -17.73 -12.89
CA LEU A 5 -13.38 -17.36 -12.52
C LEU A 5 -13.01 -15.97 -13.06
N ILE A 6 -13.31 -15.71 -14.33
CA ILE A 6 -13.06 -14.39 -14.95
C ILE A 6 -13.87 -13.32 -14.23
N MET A 7 -15.18 -13.52 -14.05
CA MET A 7 -16.03 -12.53 -13.37
C MET A 7 -15.60 -12.29 -11.93
N SER A 8 -15.20 -13.33 -11.18
CA SER A 8 -14.77 -13.16 -9.79
C SER A 8 -13.47 -12.37 -9.70
N ILE A 9 -12.47 -12.67 -10.54
CA ILE A 9 -11.18 -11.96 -10.50
C ILE A 9 -11.34 -10.52 -10.98
N SER A 10 -12.07 -10.31 -12.09
CA SER A 10 -12.30 -8.98 -12.66
C SER A 10 -13.11 -8.05 -11.77
N ILE A 11 -13.87 -8.57 -10.80
CA ILE A 11 -14.63 -7.73 -9.85
C ILE A 11 -13.87 -7.61 -8.52
N ALA A 12 -13.43 -8.73 -7.94
CA ALA A 12 -12.81 -8.71 -6.63
C ALA A 12 -11.47 -7.96 -6.63
N ALA A 13 -10.60 -8.18 -7.63
CA ALA A 13 -9.28 -7.57 -7.64
C ALA A 13 -9.35 -6.03 -7.77
N PRO A 14 -10.16 -5.44 -8.69
CA PRO A 14 -10.31 -3.99 -8.74
C PRO A 14 -10.96 -3.40 -7.48
N LEU A 15 -11.96 -4.06 -6.89
CA LEU A 15 -12.61 -3.55 -5.67
C LEU A 15 -11.63 -3.47 -4.50
N ILE A 16 -10.83 -4.51 -4.28
CA ILE A 16 -9.81 -4.53 -3.24
C ILE A 16 -8.75 -3.45 -3.51
N THR A 17 -8.34 -3.32 -4.77
CA THR A 17 -7.38 -2.29 -5.19
C THR A 17 -7.92 -0.88 -4.96
N CYS A 18 -9.18 -0.61 -5.33
CA CYS A 18 -9.84 0.67 -5.09
C CYS A 18 -9.93 0.99 -3.59
N PHE A 19 -10.28 0.00 -2.77
CA PHE A 19 -10.33 0.16 -1.32
C PHE A 19 -8.97 0.52 -0.74
N TRP A 20 -7.91 -0.17 -1.19
CA TRP A 20 -6.53 0.14 -0.80
C TRP A 20 -6.12 1.56 -1.15
N PHE A 21 -6.32 1.98 -2.41
CA PHE A 21 -6.00 3.34 -2.86
C PHE A 21 -6.83 4.40 -2.15
N SER A 22 -8.11 4.14 -1.90
CA SER A 22 -8.97 5.09 -1.22
C SER A 22 -8.58 5.30 0.25
N ILE A 23 -8.15 4.25 0.95
CA ILE A 23 -7.73 4.38 2.36
C ILE A 23 -6.36 5.00 2.44
N VAL A 24 -5.34 4.36 1.85
CA VAL A 24 -3.94 4.77 2.02
C VAL A 24 -3.65 6.06 1.25
N GLY A 25 -4.11 6.13 0.00
CA GLY A 25 -3.98 7.33 -0.83
C GLY A 25 -4.85 8.48 -0.35
N GLY A 26 -6.10 8.19 0.06
CA GLY A 26 -7.00 9.19 0.63
C GLY A 26 -6.50 9.75 1.95
N SER A 27 -5.95 8.92 2.85
CA SER A 27 -5.31 9.40 4.09
C SER A 27 -4.09 10.25 3.79
N GLY A 28 -3.25 9.84 2.82
CA GLY A 28 -2.10 10.64 2.41
C GLY A 28 -2.52 12.02 1.87
N LEU A 29 -3.54 12.06 1.01
CA LEU A 29 -4.09 13.32 0.52
C LEU A 29 -4.67 14.19 1.65
N ALA A 30 -5.41 13.60 2.59
CA ALA A 30 -5.99 14.33 3.72
C ALA A 30 -4.90 14.95 4.62
N PHE A 31 -3.83 14.22 4.90
CA PHE A 31 -2.71 14.73 5.71
C PHE A 31 -1.90 15.82 5.00
N GLU A 32 -1.72 15.72 3.68
CA GLU A 32 -1.07 16.76 2.89
C GLU A 32 -1.92 18.03 2.78
N LEU A 33 -3.26 17.89 2.74
CA LEU A 33 -4.18 19.03 2.74
C LEU A 33 -4.25 19.74 4.10
N ASP A 34 -4.21 18.99 5.20
CA ASP A 34 -4.26 19.54 6.56
C ASP A 34 -2.93 20.20 6.95
N ASN A 35 -1.80 19.59 6.56
CA ASN A 35 -0.46 20.09 6.84
C ASN A 35 0.43 19.94 5.58
N PRO A 36 0.48 20.99 4.74
CA PRO A 36 1.23 20.98 3.49
C PRO A 36 2.73 20.71 3.71
N GLY A 37 3.29 19.80 2.91
CA GLY A 37 4.70 19.43 2.93
C GLY A 37 5.04 18.19 3.75
N LEU A 38 4.09 17.59 4.50
CA LEU A 38 4.38 16.40 5.31
C LEU A 38 4.73 15.15 4.49
N ILE A 39 4.04 14.94 3.37
CA ILE A 39 4.25 13.79 2.49
C ILE A 39 5.07 14.23 1.28
N SER A 40 4.87 15.46 0.79
CA SER A 40 5.65 15.99 -0.33
C SER A 40 7.14 16.11 0.00
N SER A 41 7.53 16.45 1.24
CA SER A 41 8.94 16.50 1.63
C SER A 41 9.57 15.11 1.75
N ALA A 42 8.83 14.13 2.30
CA ALA A 42 9.27 12.74 2.36
C ALA A 42 9.38 12.08 0.97
N PHE A 43 8.67 12.63 -0.01
CA PHE A 43 8.74 12.23 -1.41
C PHE A 43 9.86 12.95 -2.20
N GLU A 44 10.58 13.91 -1.60
CA GLU A 44 11.73 14.55 -2.24
C GLU A 44 12.76 13.50 -2.67
N GLY A 45 13.18 13.57 -3.94
CA GLY A 45 14.06 12.57 -4.53
C GLY A 45 13.36 11.28 -5.01
N PHE A 46 12.03 11.30 -5.21
CA PHE A 46 11.22 10.16 -5.69
C PHE A 46 11.27 8.94 -4.75
N ASN A 47 11.40 9.17 -3.44
CA ASN A 47 11.42 8.11 -2.46
C ASN A 47 9.99 7.58 -2.18
N LEU A 48 9.50 6.72 -3.08
CA LEU A 48 8.18 6.10 -2.99
C LEU A 48 7.95 5.35 -1.66
N PRO A 49 8.90 4.54 -1.13
CA PRO A 49 8.77 3.94 0.20
C PRO A 49 8.75 4.99 1.33
N GLY A 50 9.55 6.05 1.20
CA GLY A 50 9.60 7.16 2.16
C GLY A 50 8.25 7.86 2.30
N ALA A 51 7.58 8.15 1.18
CA ALA A 51 6.25 8.74 1.18
C ALA A 51 5.20 7.83 1.86
N LEU A 52 5.22 6.52 1.58
CA LEU A 52 4.33 5.56 2.24
C LEU A 52 4.57 5.49 3.75
N LEU A 53 5.83 5.44 4.18
CA LEU A 53 6.16 5.45 5.60
C LEU A 53 5.76 6.77 6.27
N ALA A 54 5.93 7.92 5.61
CA ALA A 54 5.49 9.21 6.12
C ALA A 54 3.97 9.25 6.36
N VAL A 55 3.15 8.67 5.47
CA VAL A 55 1.71 8.51 5.70
C VAL A 55 1.44 7.64 6.93
N THR A 56 2.15 6.52 7.10
CA THR A 56 1.96 5.63 8.27
C THR A 56 2.38 6.27 9.59
N GLN A 57 3.32 7.23 9.56
CA GLN A 57 3.77 7.98 10.73
C GLN A 57 2.74 9.04 11.19
N GLN A 58 1.75 9.37 10.36
CA GLN A 58 0.64 10.26 10.75
C GLN A 58 -0.58 9.50 11.30
N LEU A 59 -0.56 8.17 11.27
CA LEU A 59 -1.61 7.33 11.84
C LEU A 59 -1.45 7.17 13.37
N PRO A 60 -2.54 6.91 14.11
CA PRO A 60 -2.46 6.67 15.54
C PRO A 60 -1.53 5.48 15.84
N MET A 61 -0.61 5.65 16.80
CA MET A 61 0.47 4.71 17.13
C MET A 61 1.49 4.49 15.98
N PRO A 62 2.21 5.54 15.56
CA PRO A 62 3.05 5.53 14.35
C PRO A 62 4.15 4.47 14.35
N MET A 63 4.73 4.16 15.51
CA MET A 63 5.76 3.12 15.61
C MET A 63 5.19 1.73 15.34
N LEU A 64 3.97 1.44 15.84
CA LEU A 64 3.31 0.15 15.64
C LEU A 64 2.86 0.00 14.18
N THR A 65 2.21 1.02 13.61
CA THR A 65 1.70 0.99 12.23
C THR A 65 2.83 0.84 11.21
N SER A 66 3.96 1.54 11.39
CA SER A 66 5.12 1.39 10.51
C SER A 66 5.79 0.02 10.62
N ILE A 67 5.92 -0.56 11.82
CA ILE A 67 6.44 -1.93 11.98
C ILE A 67 5.54 -2.94 11.26
N LEU A 68 4.21 -2.83 11.44
CA LEU A 68 3.27 -3.70 10.75
C LEU A 68 3.36 -3.57 9.23
N PHE A 69 3.55 -2.35 8.71
CA PHE A 69 3.76 -2.12 7.28
C PHE A 69 5.06 -2.74 6.78
N LEU A 70 6.15 -2.66 7.53
CA LEU A 70 7.42 -3.31 7.16
C LEU A 70 7.31 -4.84 7.15
N ILE A 71 6.58 -5.42 8.10
CA ILE A 71 6.31 -6.87 8.12
C ILE A 71 5.45 -7.24 6.91
N LEU A 72 4.39 -6.47 6.64
CA LEU A 72 3.50 -6.67 5.49
C LEU A 72 4.27 -6.65 4.16
N THR A 73 5.13 -5.65 3.94
CA THR A 73 5.92 -5.55 2.72
C THR A 73 6.92 -6.70 2.61
N THR A 74 7.53 -7.11 3.72
CA THR A 74 8.43 -8.27 3.74
C THR A 74 7.70 -9.56 3.35
N ILE A 75 6.53 -9.83 3.94
CA ILE A 75 5.71 -11.00 3.60
C ILE A 75 5.29 -10.96 2.12
N PHE A 76 4.91 -9.79 1.61
CA PHE A 76 4.52 -9.62 0.22
C PHE A 76 5.67 -9.96 -0.74
N ILE A 77 6.87 -9.47 -0.45
CA ILE A 77 8.08 -9.77 -1.25
C ILE A 77 8.41 -11.25 -1.19
N VAL A 78 8.38 -11.87 0.01
CA VAL A 78 8.68 -13.30 0.18
C VAL A 78 7.66 -14.16 -0.57
N THR A 79 6.37 -13.87 -0.44
CA THR A 79 5.29 -14.67 -1.08
C THR A 79 5.32 -14.51 -2.60
N THR A 80 5.57 -13.29 -3.09
CA THR A 80 5.69 -13.03 -4.53
C THR A 80 6.94 -13.70 -5.10
N GLY A 81 8.07 -13.63 -4.37
CA GLY A 81 9.32 -14.31 -4.72
C GLY A 81 9.14 -15.83 -4.80
N ASP A 82 8.53 -16.43 -3.78
CA ASP A 82 8.21 -17.87 -3.74
C ASP A 82 7.34 -18.30 -4.93
N SER A 83 6.28 -17.54 -5.23
CA SER A 83 5.40 -17.81 -6.37
C SER A 83 6.14 -17.75 -7.72
N MET A 84 7.07 -16.79 -7.87
CA MET A 84 7.88 -16.66 -9.10
C MET A 84 8.86 -17.81 -9.24
N THR A 85 9.60 -18.16 -8.18
CA THR A 85 10.56 -19.27 -8.21
C THR A 85 9.88 -20.62 -8.41
N TYR A 86 8.70 -20.84 -7.84
CA TYR A 86 7.93 -22.07 -8.06
C TYR A 86 7.42 -22.22 -9.50
N THR A 87 7.17 -21.12 -10.20
CA THR A 87 6.63 -21.12 -11.58
C THR A 87 7.72 -21.31 -12.65
N ILE A 88 8.98 -20.97 -12.33
CA ILE A 88 10.14 -21.17 -13.22
C ILE A 88 10.67 -22.59 -13.09
#